data_AF-A0A9E0VF92-F1
#
_entry.id   AF-A0A9E0VF92-F1
#
_cell.length_a   1.000
_cell.length_b   1.000
_cell.length_c   1.000
_cell.angle_alpha   90.00
_cell.angle_beta   90.00
_cell.angle_gamma   90.00
#
_symmetry.space_group_name_H-M   'P 1'
#
loop_
_entity.id
_entity.type
_entity.pdbx_description
1 polymer ?
#
loop_
_entity_poly.entity_id
_entity_poly.type
_entity_poly.pdbx_seq_one_letter_code
_entity_poly.pdbx_strand_id
1 'polypeptide(L)'
;MDFSTPNDGAPVRWRVSYLTRLAAVIGFTLPLIGGAASSFLLMRAFQAMRNSQTAGLAAVTAAVKEAALPVTVSLYLAAAVVFLVIVWLIVRMIVETRTASPPLWFFALGGLLCLVPAGIFWRAEWLTVQAISPGGAVGAGGVAAVGAQIANLLIVSIISAPVVFLVLVAAGAVPFSRRSKSGWGALAGAAGGGLVLVAAAVAAPLLIGEPTRKQELVRLPENLKSADSDADLQKETSAILILAADGKYYLERKKSSPDDTAPTETPVSKEELPGRLKMLIQDKPPDKRIVYLKADADASADAVLKLFQTIRDVDVDKVGLVVYGPTTPNDPSQLYPKRFEVKLPEKPDPAATPPKPNPNTLIAFLKPDGKLALNQDGMGTISDPGKLTAKLAEIFKYRENNGIFREGTNEIEKTVFLKPAGECKYGDFVKLVEAVRTAGAEPIGIQFDDLPEVKVVL
;
A
#
# COMPACT_ATOMS: atom_id res chain seq x y z
N MET A 1 -3.64 -53.63 75.84
CA MET A 1 -3.83 -53.83 74.39
C MET A 1 -4.88 -52.84 73.95
N ASP A 2 -4.44 -51.69 73.43
CA ASP A 2 -5.29 -50.68 72.81
C ASP A 2 -5.05 -50.72 71.30
N PHE A 3 -6.07 -51.12 70.55
CA PHE A 3 -6.10 -51.05 69.08
C PHE A 3 -6.77 -49.74 68.68
N SER A 4 -5.98 -48.69 68.48
CA SER A 4 -6.44 -47.46 67.84
C SER A 4 -6.56 -47.71 66.32
N THR A 5 -7.80 -47.78 65.83
CA THR A 5 -8.12 -47.81 64.40
C THR A 5 -7.62 -46.52 63.73
N PRO A 6 -6.92 -46.60 62.59
CA PRO A 6 -6.52 -45.41 61.83
C PRO A 6 -7.76 -44.61 61.42
N ASN A 7 -7.65 -43.30 61.51
CA ASN A 7 -8.71 -42.34 61.22
C ASN A 7 -9.01 -42.32 59.69
N ASP A 8 -9.94 -43.17 59.24
CA ASP A 8 -10.29 -43.43 57.82
C ASP A 8 -11.06 -42.30 57.10
N GLY A 9 -11.07 -41.07 57.64
CA GLY A 9 -11.85 -39.95 57.10
C GLY A 9 -11.07 -38.91 56.28
N ALA A 10 -9.74 -38.99 56.19
CA ALA A 10 -8.96 -37.94 55.53
C ALA A 10 -9.03 -38.08 53.99
N PRO A 11 -9.55 -37.08 53.25
CA PRO A 11 -9.65 -37.16 51.80
C PRO A 11 -8.25 -37.28 51.18
N VAL A 12 -8.00 -38.39 50.48
CA VAL A 12 -6.74 -38.66 49.77
C VAL A 12 -6.47 -37.55 48.77
N ARG A 13 -5.42 -36.75 49.01
CA ARG A 13 -4.98 -35.70 48.09
C ARG A 13 -4.12 -36.30 46.99
N TRP A 14 -4.65 -36.37 45.77
CA TRP A 14 -3.90 -36.82 44.60
C TRP A 14 -2.92 -35.76 44.12
N ARG A 15 -1.66 -36.15 43.87
CA ARG A 15 -0.65 -35.26 43.27
C ARG A 15 -0.93 -35.08 41.77
N VAL A 16 -0.83 -33.85 41.29
CA VAL A 16 -0.98 -33.51 39.86
C VAL A 16 0.30 -33.87 39.12
N SER A 17 0.18 -34.54 37.97
CA SER A 17 1.34 -34.91 37.15
C SER A 17 2.16 -33.68 36.75
N TYR A 18 3.47 -33.73 37.02
CA TYR A 18 4.42 -32.68 36.63
C TYR A 18 4.63 -32.67 35.11
N LEU A 19 4.65 -33.84 34.47
CA LEU A 19 4.87 -33.96 33.02
C LEU A 19 3.78 -33.25 32.20
N THR A 20 2.52 -33.34 32.62
CA THR A 20 1.42 -32.64 31.92
C THR A 20 1.56 -31.14 31.99
N ARG A 21 1.93 -30.63 33.16
CA ARG A 21 2.10 -29.20 33.39
C ARG A 21 3.28 -28.68 32.57
N LEU A 22 4.39 -29.43 32.58
CA LEU A 22 5.57 -29.08 31.78
C LEU A 22 5.27 -29.11 30.28
N ALA A 23 4.57 -30.13 29.77
CA ALA A 23 4.18 -30.21 28.36
C ALA A 23 3.27 -29.05 27.94
N ALA A 24 2.31 -28.66 28.80
CA ALA A 24 1.45 -27.52 28.55
C ALA A 24 2.22 -26.19 28.58
N VAL A 25 3.14 -26.01 29.54
CA VAL A 25 4.04 -24.85 29.57
C VAL A 25 4.84 -24.79 28.26
N ILE A 26 5.48 -25.89 27.84
CA ILE A 26 6.25 -25.94 26.59
C ILE A 26 5.36 -25.51 25.40
N GLY A 27 4.15 -26.06 25.28
CA GLY A 27 3.20 -25.68 24.24
C GLY A 27 2.88 -24.18 24.24
N PHE A 28 2.64 -23.60 25.42
CA PHE A 28 2.36 -22.16 25.58
C PHE A 28 3.60 -21.27 25.44
N THR A 29 4.81 -21.82 25.53
CA THR A 29 6.03 -21.02 25.32
C THR A 29 6.38 -20.81 23.85
N LEU A 30 5.89 -21.66 22.96
CA LEU A 30 6.15 -21.53 21.52
C LEU A 30 5.59 -20.21 20.94
N PRO A 31 4.32 -19.81 21.17
CA PRO A 31 3.79 -18.54 20.68
C PRO A 31 4.53 -17.33 21.27
N LEU A 32 4.99 -17.41 22.52
CA LEU A 32 5.78 -16.36 23.15
C LEU A 32 7.08 -16.09 22.40
N ILE A 33 7.82 -17.17 22.10
CA ILE A 33 9.09 -17.09 21.36
C ILE A 33 8.84 -16.59 19.95
N GLY A 34 7.80 -17.07 19.27
CA GLY A 34 7.44 -16.58 17.94
C GLY A 34 7.14 -15.08 17.94
N GLY A 35 6.31 -14.60 18.88
CA GLY A 35 5.98 -13.17 19.04
C GLY A 35 7.20 -12.28 19.22
N ALA A 36 8.10 -12.67 20.14
CA ALA A 36 9.34 -11.94 20.38
C ALA A 36 10.30 -11.99 19.17
N ALA A 37 10.46 -13.15 18.54
CA ALA A 37 11.31 -13.32 17.36
C ALA A 37 10.81 -12.47 16.18
N SER A 38 9.50 -12.51 15.90
CA SER A 38 8.87 -11.68 14.87
C SER A 38 9.05 -10.19 15.14
N SER A 39 8.86 -9.75 16.39
CA SER A 39 9.09 -8.34 16.77
C SER A 39 10.55 -7.93 16.62
N PHE A 40 11.49 -8.82 16.97
CA PHE A 40 12.92 -8.57 16.78
C PHE A 40 13.30 -8.47 15.31
N LEU A 41 12.81 -9.37 14.45
CA LEU A 41 13.06 -9.33 13.00
C LEU A 41 12.50 -8.06 12.37
N LEU A 42 11.27 -7.67 12.70
CA LEU A 42 10.67 -6.45 12.17
C LEU A 42 11.45 -5.20 12.61
N MET A 43 11.88 -5.15 13.88
CA MET A 43 12.73 -4.07 14.38
C MET A 43 14.08 -4.01 13.65
N ARG A 44 14.70 -5.16 13.37
CA ARG A 44 15.96 -5.23 12.58
C ARG A 44 15.75 -4.78 11.14
N ALA A 45 14.64 -5.15 10.52
CA ALA A 45 14.31 -4.70 9.18
C ALA A 45 14.13 -3.18 9.13
N PHE A 46 13.41 -2.58 10.08
CA PHE A 46 13.31 -1.12 10.15
C PHE A 46 14.65 -0.43 10.36
N GLN A 47 15.54 -0.99 11.19
CA GLN A 47 16.90 -0.47 11.35
C GLN A 47 17.70 -0.56 10.06
N ALA A 48 17.60 -1.68 9.33
CA ALA A 48 18.28 -1.86 8.05
C ALA A 48 17.76 -0.88 6.99
N MET A 49 16.44 -0.69 6.91
CA MET A 49 15.82 0.25 5.97
C MET A 49 16.15 1.71 6.32
N ARG A 50 16.21 2.07 7.60
CA ARG A 50 16.67 3.41 8.02
C ARG A 50 18.10 3.71 7.54
N ASN A 51 18.94 2.69 7.44
CA ASN A 51 20.31 2.83 6.94
C ASN A 51 20.40 2.75 5.41
N SER A 52 19.33 2.33 4.73
CA SER A 52 19.27 2.21 3.28
C SER A 52 18.51 3.39 2.68
N GLN A 53 19.22 4.23 1.93
CA GLN A 53 18.60 5.37 1.23
C GLN A 53 17.67 4.95 0.09
N THR A 54 17.69 3.67 -0.31
CA THR A 54 16.94 3.12 -1.45
C THR A 54 15.87 2.13 -1.05
N ALA A 55 15.64 1.92 0.26
CA ALA A 55 14.60 1.00 0.72
C ALA A 55 13.21 1.55 0.39
N GLY A 56 12.67 1.13 -0.75
CA GLY A 56 11.30 1.43 -1.15
C GLY A 56 10.27 0.68 -0.32
N LEU A 57 9.00 1.03 -0.52
CA LEU A 57 7.85 0.45 0.17
C LEU A 57 7.72 -1.09 -0.04
N ALA A 58 8.27 -1.63 -1.12
CA ALA A 58 8.29 -3.04 -1.46
C ALA A 58 9.21 -3.82 -0.50
N ALA A 59 10.33 -3.20 -0.11
CA ALA A 59 11.22 -3.76 0.90
C ALA A 59 10.54 -3.76 2.28
N VAL A 60 9.78 -2.71 2.61
CA VAL A 60 9.02 -2.63 3.88
C VAL A 60 7.96 -3.73 3.95
N THR A 61 7.17 -3.89 2.88
CA THR A 61 6.10 -4.91 2.83
C THR A 61 6.66 -6.33 2.84
N ALA A 62 7.76 -6.60 2.12
CA ALA A 62 8.45 -7.88 2.18
C ALA A 62 8.99 -8.16 3.59
N ALA A 63 9.64 -7.19 4.21
CA ALA A 63 10.15 -7.31 5.58
C ALA A 63 9.04 -7.58 6.60
N VAL A 64 7.88 -6.93 6.46
CA VAL A 64 6.70 -7.19 7.30
C VAL A 64 6.22 -8.63 7.13
N LYS A 65 6.05 -9.10 5.89
CA LYS A 65 5.64 -10.48 5.60
C LYS A 65 6.62 -11.52 6.15
N GLU A 66 7.93 -11.31 5.96
CA GLU A 66 8.96 -12.21 6.49
C GLU A 66 9.00 -12.20 8.02
N ALA A 67 8.85 -11.03 8.64
CA ALA A 67 8.85 -10.92 10.09
C ALA A 67 7.62 -11.59 10.73
N ALA A 68 6.50 -11.76 10.02
CA ALA A 68 5.32 -12.45 10.53
C ALA A 68 5.44 -13.99 10.55
N LEU A 69 6.41 -14.57 9.82
CA LEU A 69 6.56 -16.02 9.71
C LEU A 69 6.81 -16.73 11.06
N PRO A 70 7.72 -16.26 11.95
CA PRO A 70 7.97 -16.94 13.22
C PRO A 70 6.74 -17.05 14.12
N VAL A 71 5.92 -16.01 14.27
CA VAL A 71 4.64 -16.05 15.00
C VAL A 71 3.70 -17.09 14.41
N THR A 72 3.58 -17.12 13.08
CA THR A 72 2.64 -18.02 12.41
C THR A 72 3.07 -19.47 12.62
N VAL A 73 4.34 -19.78 12.36
CA VAL A 73 4.91 -21.13 12.56
C VAL A 73 4.80 -21.57 14.02
N SER A 74 5.09 -20.67 14.97
CA SER A 74 5.04 -21.02 16.39
C SER A 74 3.63 -21.29 16.90
N LEU A 75 2.62 -20.58 16.38
CA LEU A 75 1.20 -20.83 16.69
C LEU A 75 0.75 -22.21 16.19
N TYR A 76 1.13 -22.61 14.97
CA TYR A 76 0.83 -23.95 14.45
C TYR A 76 1.52 -25.05 15.27
N LEU A 77 2.80 -24.86 15.61
CA LEU A 77 3.53 -25.81 16.47
C LEU A 77 2.89 -25.90 17.86
N ALA A 78 2.50 -24.78 18.45
CA ALA A 78 1.81 -24.75 19.74
C ALA A 78 0.48 -25.49 19.71
N ALA A 79 -0.32 -25.27 18.66
CA ALA A 79 -1.58 -25.99 18.44
C ALA A 79 -1.36 -27.51 18.34
N ALA A 80 -0.31 -27.94 17.61
CA ALA A 80 0.06 -29.35 17.51
C ALA A 80 0.46 -29.96 18.87
N VAL A 81 1.26 -29.24 19.67
CA VAL A 81 1.65 -29.69 21.02
C VAL A 81 0.43 -29.78 21.94
N VAL A 82 -0.47 -28.79 21.91
CA VAL A 82 -1.70 -28.81 22.71
C VAL A 82 -2.61 -29.97 22.29
N PHE A 83 -2.70 -30.27 21.00
CA PHE A 83 -3.41 -31.44 20.51
C PHE A 83 -2.85 -32.75 21.09
N LEU A 84 -1.52 -32.92 21.12
CA LEU A 84 -0.89 -34.08 21.75
C LEU A 84 -1.20 -34.16 23.27
N VAL A 85 -1.23 -33.01 23.96
CA VAL A 85 -1.63 -32.96 25.38
C VAL A 85 -3.09 -33.38 25.56
N ILE A 86 -4.00 -32.97 24.67
CA ILE A 86 -5.41 -33.39 24.69
C ILE A 86 -5.52 -34.90 24.50
N VAL A 87 -4.86 -35.48 23.49
CA VAL A 87 -4.85 -36.93 23.24
C VAL A 87 -4.33 -37.68 24.47
N TRP A 88 -3.23 -37.20 25.05
CA TRP A 88 -2.66 -37.79 26.26
C TRP A 88 -3.62 -37.71 27.46
N LEU A 89 -4.33 -36.60 27.64
CA LEU A 89 -5.36 -36.47 28.68
C LEU A 89 -6.53 -37.44 28.46
N ILE A 90 -6.95 -37.67 27.21
CA ILE A 90 -8.02 -38.62 26.86
C ILE A 90 -7.57 -40.06 27.18
N VAL A 91 -6.38 -40.48 26.71
CA VAL A 91 -5.83 -41.81 27.00
C VAL A 91 -5.75 -42.03 28.51
N ARG A 92 -5.27 -41.03 29.24
CA ARG A 92 -5.16 -41.09 30.70
C ARG A 92 -6.51 -41.17 31.42
N MET A 93 -7.55 -40.56 30.85
CA MET A 93 -8.92 -40.65 31.36
C MET A 93 -9.49 -42.07 31.21
N ILE A 94 -9.10 -42.78 30.14
CA ILE A 94 -9.51 -44.17 29.88
C ILE A 94 -8.72 -45.16 30.76
N VAL A 95 -7.42 -44.94 30.96
CA VAL A 95 -6.50 -45.90 31.62
C VAL A 95 -6.53 -45.82 33.17
N GLU A 96 -7.55 -45.22 33.79
CA GLU A 96 -7.73 -45.13 35.26
C GLU A 96 -6.46 -44.81 36.07
N THR A 97 -5.73 -43.77 35.69
CA THR A 97 -4.54 -43.37 36.46
C THR A 97 -4.91 -42.62 37.75
N ARG A 98 -4.25 -42.95 38.86
CA ARG A 98 -4.39 -42.32 40.20
C ARG A 98 -3.83 -40.89 40.31
N THR A 99 -3.75 -40.13 39.22
CA THR A 99 -3.12 -38.80 39.23
C THR A 99 -4.14 -37.73 38.88
N ALA A 100 -4.08 -36.57 39.55
CA ALA A 100 -4.97 -35.44 39.25
C ALA A 100 -4.53 -34.69 37.98
N SER A 101 -5.48 -34.13 37.24
CA SER A 101 -5.23 -33.29 36.06
C SER A 101 -5.08 -31.81 36.46
N PRO A 102 -4.37 -30.98 35.69
CA PRO A 102 -4.25 -29.55 35.98
C PRO A 102 -5.63 -28.86 36.00
N PRO A 103 -5.78 -27.75 36.75
CA PRO A 103 -7.05 -27.05 36.83
C PRO A 103 -7.39 -26.36 35.50
N LEU A 104 -8.69 -26.16 35.23
CA LEU A 104 -9.20 -25.52 34.01
C LEU A 104 -8.52 -24.18 33.71
N TRP A 105 -8.41 -23.34 34.74
CA TRP A 105 -7.85 -22.00 34.62
C TRP A 105 -6.39 -22.00 34.17
N PHE A 106 -5.62 -23.06 34.46
CA PHE A 106 -4.21 -23.15 34.06
C PHE A 106 -4.08 -23.17 32.53
N PHE A 107 -4.93 -23.94 31.85
CA PHE A 107 -4.96 -23.98 30.39
C PHE A 107 -5.59 -22.74 29.77
N ALA A 108 -6.66 -22.21 30.37
CA ALA A 108 -7.32 -21.01 29.87
C ALA A 108 -6.43 -19.76 29.98
N LEU A 109 -5.85 -19.53 31.16
CA LEU A 109 -4.94 -18.41 31.41
C LEU A 109 -3.64 -18.58 30.65
N GLY A 110 -3.09 -19.80 30.60
CA GLY A 110 -1.87 -20.08 29.84
C GLY A 110 -2.05 -19.85 28.34
N GLY A 111 -3.16 -20.33 27.78
CA GLY A 111 -3.51 -20.11 26.37
C GLY A 111 -3.72 -18.63 26.03
N LEU A 112 -4.35 -17.85 26.91
CA LEU A 112 -4.56 -16.42 26.66
C LEU A 112 -3.27 -15.60 26.85
N LEU A 113 -2.52 -15.84 27.93
CA LEU A 113 -1.28 -15.12 28.20
C LEU A 113 -0.21 -15.38 27.12
N CYS A 114 -0.15 -16.59 26.56
CA CYS A 114 0.84 -16.89 25.53
C CYS A 114 0.65 -16.10 24.23
N LEU A 115 -0.54 -15.54 24.00
CA LEU A 115 -0.84 -14.72 22.84
C LEU A 115 -0.45 -13.24 23.03
N VAL A 116 -0.06 -12.81 24.23
CA VAL A 116 0.24 -11.39 24.50
C VAL A 116 1.35 -10.85 23.58
N PRO A 117 2.53 -11.48 23.44
CA PRO A 117 3.56 -10.98 22.52
C PRO A 117 3.09 -10.98 21.06
N ALA A 118 2.40 -12.05 20.62
CA ALA A 118 1.88 -12.15 19.26
C ALA A 118 0.83 -11.07 18.95
N GLY A 119 -0.08 -10.81 19.89
CA GLY A 119 -1.09 -9.76 19.76
C GLY A 119 -0.50 -8.35 19.69
N ILE A 120 0.55 -8.08 20.49
CA ILE A 120 1.28 -6.80 20.44
C ILE A 120 2.02 -6.67 19.10
N PHE A 121 2.66 -7.73 18.63
CA PHE A 121 3.28 -7.78 17.31
C PHE A 121 2.27 -7.48 16.20
N TRP A 122 1.11 -8.15 16.16
CA TRP A 122 0.07 -7.89 15.16
C TRP A 122 -0.44 -6.45 15.21
N ARG A 123 -0.51 -5.85 16.39
CA ARG A 123 -0.86 -4.43 16.52
C ARG A 123 0.20 -3.52 15.89
N ALA A 124 1.48 -3.81 16.10
CA ALA A 124 2.58 -3.08 15.48
C ALA A 124 2.60 -3.26 13.96
N GLU A 125 2.33 -4.47 13.49
CA GLU A 125 2.22 -4.81 12.07
C GLU A 125 1.07 -4.06 11.40
N TRP A 126 -0.12 -4.08 12.02
CA TRP A 126 -1.28 -3.34 11.54
C TRP A 126 -1.02 -1.83 11.45
N LEU A 127 -0.35 -1.25 12.45
CA LEU A 127 0.06 0.16 12.41
C LEU A 127 1.08 0.43 11.29
N THR A 128 1.98 -0.53 11.03
CA THR A 128 2.92 -0.43 9.91
C THR A 128 2.16 -0.41 8.59
N VAL A 129 1.24 -1.35 8.37
CA VAL A 129 0.40 -1.42 7.17
C VAL A 129 -0.40 -0.13 6.99
N GLN A 130 -0.94 0.44 8.06
CA GLN A 130 -1.63 1.72 7.99
C GLN A 130 -0.71 2.89 7.65
N ALA A 131 0.49 2.92 8.23
CA ALA A 131 1.46 3.98 7.99
C ALA A 131 1.94 4.00 6.54
N ILE A 132 1.98 2.83 5.89
CA ILE A 132 2.42 2.69 4.51
C ILE A 132 1.29 2.77 3.48
N SER A 133 0.04 2.58 3.90
CA SER A 133 -1.10 2.63 2.99
C SER A 133 -1.30 4.08 2.52
N PRO A 134 -1.44 4.34 1.20
CA PRO A 134 -1.85 5.65 0.71
C PRO A 134 -3.15 6.08 1.40
N GLY A 135 -3.21 7.33 1.88
CA GLY A 135 -4.36 7.84 2.63
C GLY A 135 -4.58 7.19 4.00
N GLY A 136 -3.60 6.43 4.51
CA GLY A 136 -3.66 5.89 5.87
C GLY A 136 -3.77 6.99 6.92
N ALA A 137 -4.59 6.75 7.94
CA ALA A 137 -4.74 7.65 9.09
C ALA A 137 -3.47 7.61 9.96
N VAL A 138 -2.41 8.26 9.50
CA VAL A 138 -1.25 8.58 10.32
C VAL A 138 -1.73 9.67 11.27
N GLY A 139 -1.90 9.32 12.55
CA GLY A 139 -2.45 10.23 13.57
C GLY A 139 -1.66 11.53 13.72
N ALA A 140 -2.09 12.39 14.64
CA ALA A 140 -1.62 13.78 14.74
C ALA A 140 -0.10 14.00 14.75
N GLY A 141 0.67 13.03 15.26
CA GLY A 141 2.13 13.11 15.30
C GLY A 141 2.86 12.74 14.00
N GLY A 142 2.15 12.47 12.89
CA GLY A 142 2.75 12.12 11.61
C GLY A 142 3.52 10.78 11.63
N VAL A 143 4.28 10.52 10.55
CA VAL A 143 4.96 9.23 10.34
C VAL A 143 5.99 8.96 11.44
N ALA A 144 6.64 10.00 11.95
CA ALA A 144 7.61 9.88 13.04
C ALA A 144 6.97 9.37 14.34
N ALA A 145 5.78 9.88 14.72
CA ALA A 145 5.08 9.42 15.91
C ALA A 145 4.56 7.99 15.76
N VAL A 146 4.03 7.64 14.59
CA VAL A 146 3.62 6.25 14.31
C VAL A 146 4.82 5.31 14.33
N GLY A 147 5.96 5.72 13.78
CA GLY A 147 7.22 4.98 13.87
C GLY A 147 7.68 4.75 15.31
N ALA A 148 7.61 5.77 16.17
CA ALA A 148 7.93 5.64 17.60
C ALA A 148 6.96 4.70 18.32
N GLN A 149 5.66 4.78 17.99
CA GLN A 149 4.65 3.88 18.53
C GLN A 149 4.89 2.42 18.12
N ILE A 150 5.20 2.18 16.85
CA ILE A 150 5.56 0.85 16.33
C ILE A 150 6.79 0.32 17.08
N ALA A 151 7.86 1.12 17.18
CA ALA A 151 9.08 0.73 17.89
C ALA A 151 8.80 0.36 19.36
N ASN A 152 7.99 1.15 20.07
CA ASN A 152 7.60 0.87 21.45
C ASN A 152 6.82 -0.44 21.57
N LEU A 153 5.85 -0.68 20.68
CA LEU A 153 5.09 -1.94 20.68
C LEU A 153 6.00 -3.14 20.45
N LEU A 154 6.96 -3.06 19.53
CA LEU A 154 7.91 -4.14 19.27
C LEU A 154 8.80 -4.42 20.49
N ILE A 155 9.28 -3.39 21.19
CA ILE A 155 10.06 -3.54 22.42
C ILE A 155 9.19 -4.19 23.52
N VAL A 156 7.96 -3.72 23.71
CA VAL A 156 7.03 -4.29 24.72
C VAL A 156 6.73 -5.75 24.40
N SER A 157 6.52 -6.10 23.13
CA SER A 157 6.35 -7.50 22.70
C SER A 157 7.55 -8.36 23.12
N ILE A 158 8.78 -7.93 22.81
CA ILE A 158 10.01 -8.64 23.16
C ILE A 158 10.15 -8.82 24.69
N ILE A 159 9.88 -7.77 25.47
CA ILE A 159 9.98 -7.81 26.94
C ILE A 159 8.86 -8.65 27.56
N SER A 160 7.66 -8.65 26.98
CA SER A 160 6.53 -9.41 27.50
C SER A 160 6.76 -10.93 27.44
N ALA A 161 7.52 -11.43 26.47
CA ALA A 161 7.80 -12.85 26.33
C ALA A 161 8.50 -13.48 27.56
N PRO A 162 9.66 -12.98 28.06
CA PRO A 162 10.29 -13.52 29.27
C PRO A 162 9.43 -13.31 30.52
N VAL A 163 8.67 -12.21 30.62
CA VAL A 163 7.77 -11.97 31.76
C VAL A 163 6.66 -13.03 31.80
N VAL A 164 5.97 -13.25 30.68
CA VAL A 164 4.91 -14.27 30.60
C VAL A 164 5.50 -15.67 30.77
N PHE A 165 6.69 -15.95 30.22
CA PHE A 165 7.38 -17.22 30.44
C PHE A 165 7.59 -17.50 31.93
N LEU A 166 8.11 -16.53 32.69
CA LEU A 166 8.31 -16.68 34.13
C LEU A 166 6.99 -16.91 34.88
N VAL A 167 5.91 -16.21 34.49
CA VAL A 167 4.57 -16.42 35.05
C VAL A 167 4.05 -17.84 34.77
N LEU A 168 4.25 -18.36 33.55
CA LEU A 168 3.83 -19.73 33.20
C LEU A 168 4.64 -20.79 33.95
N VAL A 169 5.95 -20.61 34.09
CA VAL A 169 6.81 -21.51 34.87
C VAL A 169 6.41 -21.51 36.34
N ALA A 170 6.20 -20.33 36.92
CA ALA A 170 5.73 -20.19 38.30
C ALA A 170 4.37 -20.87 38.49
N ALA A 171 3.41 -20.61 37.59
CA ALA A 171 2.10 -21.26 37.62
C ALA A 171 2.19 -22.79 37.46
N GLY A 172 3.15 -23.29 36.68
CA GLY A 172 3.42 -24.71 36.53
C GLY A 172 4.01 -25.35 37.79
N ALA A 173 4.83 -24.61 38.54
CA ALA A 173 5.49 -25.05 39.76
C ALA A 173 4.57 -25.10 40.98
N VAL A 174 3.53 -24.25 41.04
CA VAL A 174 2.59 -24.22 42.17
C VAL A 174 1.91 -25.60 42.33
N PRO A 175 1.98 -26.23 43.52
CA PRO A 175 1.31 -27.50 43.77
C PRO A 175 -0.20 -27.27 43.93
N PHE A 176 -1.00 -27.80 43.00
CA PHE A 176 -2.46 -27.75 43.09
C PHE A 176 -3.00 -28.99 43.79
N SER A 177 -3.83 -28.78 44.82
CA SER A 177 -4.68 -29.83 45.38
C SER A 177 -6.11 -29.63 44.88
N ARG A 178 -6.67 -30.61 44.15
CA ARG A 178 -8.07 -30.58 43.70
C ARG A 178 -8.88 -31.60 44.49
N ARG A 179 -10.08 -31.20 44.93
CA ARG A 179 -11.04 -32.06 45.67
C ARG A 179 -11.95 -32.91 44.76
N SER A 180 -12.03 -32.61 43.46
CA SER A 180 -12.98 -33.28 42.54
C SER A 180 -12.31 -34.36 41.70
N LYS A 181 -13.00 -35.50 41.55
CA LYS A 181 -12.60 -36.69 40.78
C LYS A 181 -12.84 -36.55 39.27
N SER A 182 -13.55 -35.52 38.80
CA SER A 182 -13.89 -35.41 37.37
C SER A 182 -12.76 -34.76 36.54
N GLY A 183 -12.17 -35.54 35.62
CA GLY A 183 -11.10 -35.09 34.70
C GLY A 183 -11.57 -34.12 33.61
N TRP A 184 -12.88 -33.99 33.41
CA TRP A 184 -13.51 -33.20 32.35
C TRP A 184 -13.07 -31.73 32.31
N GLY A 185 -12.86 -31.10 33.47
CA GLY A 185 -12.45 -29.68 33.50
C GLY A 185 -11.05 -29.42 32.93
N ALA A 186 -10.13 -30.38 33.02
CA ALA A 186 -8.80 -30.22 32.42
C ALA A 186 -8.84 -30.42 30.90
N LEU A 187 -9.63 -31.42 30.46
CA LEU A 187 -9.85 -31.69 29.04
C LEU A 187 -10.51 -30.50 28.35
N ALA A 188 -11.59 -29.96 28.95
CA ALA A 188 -12.27 -28.76 28.44
C ALA A 188 -11.34 -27.55 28.36
N GLY A 189 -10.46 -27.38 29.37
CA GLY A 189 -9.46 -26.31 29.37
C GLY A 189 -8.42 -26.43 28.27
N ALA A 190 -7.84 -27.63 28.13
CA ALA A 190 -6.86 -27.90 27.09
C ALA A 190 -7.49 -27.76 25.69
N ALA A 191 -8.71 -28.26 25.49
CA ALA A 191 -9.46 -28.11 24.25
C ALA A 191 -9.77 -26.63 23.95
N GLY A 192 -10.25 -25.87 24.94
CA GLY A 192 -10.52 -24.44 24.79
C GLY A 192 -9.26 -23.64 24.46
N GLY A 193 -8.16 -23.86 25.20
CA GLY A 193 -6.87 -23.23 24.91
C GLY A 193 -6.32 -23.60 23.53
N GLY A 194 -6.44 -24.87 23.13
CA GLY A 194 -6.06 -25.33 21.80
C GLY A 194 -6.89 -24.67 20.70
N LEU A 195 -8.21 -24.56 20.87
CA LEU A 195 -9.09 -23.91 19.92
C LEU A 195 -8.76 -22.41 19.76
N VAL A 196 -8.42 -21.72 20.86
CA VAL A 196 -7.95 -20.34 20.82
C VAL A 196 -6.65 -20.21 20.02
N LEU A 197 -5.69 -21.11 20.21
CA LEU A 197 -4.44 -21.11 19.43
C LEU A 197 -4.67 -21.38 17.94
N VAL A 198 -5.54 -22.35 17.61
CA VAL A 198 -5.90 -22.64 16.21
C VAL A 198 -6.62 -21.45 15.58
N ALA A 199 -7.59 -20.86 16.29
CA ALA A 199 -8.29 -19.68 15.82
C ALA A 199 -7.32 -18.50 15.58
N ALA A 200 -6.37 -18.28 16.49
CA ALA A 200 -5.33 -17.27 16.34
C ALA A 200 -4.41 -17.56 15.14
N ALA A 201 -4.00 -18.83 14.94
CA ALA A 201 -3.18 -19.24 13.79
C ALA A 201 -3.90 -19.02 12.45
N VAL A 202 -5.19 -19.36 12.38
CA VAL A 202 -6.02 -19.18 11.17
C VAL A 202 -6.35 -17.71 10.93
N ALA A 203 -6.53 -16.92 12.00
CA ALA A 203 -6.80 -15.49 11.88
C ALA A 203 -5.54 -14.70 11.51
N ALA A 204 -4.33 -15.17 11.84
CA ALA A 204 -3.10 -14.42 11.62
C ALA A 204 -2.93 -13.95 10.16
N PRO A 205 -3.08 -14.80 9.12
CA PRO A 205 -3.03 -14.33 7.73
C PRO A 205 -4.14 -13.33 7.35
N LEU A 206 -5.30 -13.36 8.02
CA LEU A 206 -6.43 -12.47 7.75
C LEU A 206 -6.31 -11.12 8.47
N LEU A 207 -5.65 -11.09 9.63
CA LEU A 207 -5.36 -9.87 10.39
C LEU A 207 -4.25 -9.04 9.72
N ILE A 208 -3.37 -9.71 8.96
CA ILE A 208 -2.38 -9.09 8.09
C ILE A 208 -3.10 -8.65 6.81
N GLY A 209 -3.88 -7.57 6.91
CA GLY A 209 -4.46 -6.94 5.73
C GLY A 209 -3.34 -6.53 4.76
N GLU A 210 -3.52 -6.80 3.47
CA GLU A 210 -2.66 -6.17 2.47
C GLU A 210 -2.83 -4.65 2.56
N PRO A 211 -1.78 -3.85 2.26
CA PRO A 211 -1.93 -2.40 2.17
C PRO A 211 -3.04 -2.06 1.18
N THR A 212 -4.17 -1.62 1.72
CA THR A 212 -5.33 -1.20 0.93
C THR A 212 -5.19 0.28 0.58
N ARG A 213 -5.48 0.67 -0.65
CA ARG A 213 -5.71 2.09 -1.00
C ARG A 213 -6.97 2.55 -0.29
N LYS A 214 -6.85 3.12 0.91
CA LYS A 214 -7.96 3.75 1.62
C LYS A 214 -7.84 5.25 1.39
N GLN A 215 -8.93 5.90 1.00
CA GLN A 215 -9.03 7.37 0.93
C GLN A 215 -8.29 8.06 -0.23
N GLU A 216 -8.24 7.46 -1.43
CA GLU A 216 -7.91 8.25 -2.62
C GLU A 216 -9.16 9.01 -3.07
N LEU A 217 -9.12 10.35 -3.16
CA LEU A 217 -10.29 11.15 -3.54
C LEU A 217 -10.73 10.90 -4.99
N VAL A 218 -9.82 10.42 -5.83
CA VAL A 218 -10.01 10.29 -7.27
C VAL A 218 -9.64 8.91 -7.72
N ARG A 219 -10.39 8.37 -8.68
CA ARG A 219 -10.09 7.10 -9.33
C ARG A 219 -9.11 7.34 -10.47
N LEU A 220 -7.82 7.15 -10.24
CA LEU A 220 -6.82 7.35 -11.29
C LEU A 220 -6.96 6.30 -12.41
N PRO A 221 -6.57 6.62 -13.65
CA PRO A 221 -6.47 5.64 -14.74
C PRO A 221 -5.50 4.51 -14.39
N GLU A 222 -5.92 3.25 -14.62
CA GLU A 222 -5.18 2.05 -14.23
C GLU A 222 -4.77 1.17 -15.41
N ASN A 223 -3.87 0.22 -15.15
CA ASN A 223 -3.38 -0.79 -16.09
C ASN A 223 -2.58 -0.24 -17.28
N LEU A 224 -1.89 0.89 -17.09
CA LEU A 224 -1.11 1.54 -18.15
C LEU A 224 0.35 1.07 -18.11
N LYS A 225 0.82 0.49 -19.21
CA LYS A 225 2.12 -0.19 -19.30
C LYS A 225 3.27 0.78 -19.54
N SER A 226 3.04 1.80 -20.35
CA SER A 226 4.08 2.70 -20.88
C SER A 226 4.36 3.92 -20.00
N ALA A 227 3.84 3.94 -18.77
CA ALA A 227 4.06 5.02 -17.82
C ALA A 227 5.42 4.87 -17.10
N ASP A 228 6.07 6.01 -16.86
CA ASP A 228 7.38 6.10 -16.26
C ASP A 228 7.29 6.19 -14.73
N SER A 229 8.19 5.52 -14.03
CA SER A 229 8.32 5.66 -12.57
C SER A 229 9.08 6.94 -12.24
N ASP A 230 8.56 7.74 -11.31
CA ASP A 230 9.22 8.95 -10.84
C ASP A 230 9.26 9.00 -9.31
N ALA A 231 10.47 9.08 -8.75
CA ALA A 231 10.69 9.20 -7.32
C ALA A 231 10.19 10.53 -6.76
N ASP A 232 10.10 11.57 -7.59
CA ASP A 232 9.58 12.87 -7.18
C ASP A 232 8.09 12.81 -6.85
N LEU A 233 7.29 11.91 -7.44
CA LEU A 233 5.86 11.75 -7.11
C LEU A 233 5.60 11.51 -5.62
N GLN A 234 6.56 10.89 -4.92
CA GLN A 234 6.46 10.55 -3.50
C GLN A 234 7.05 11.61 -2.58
N LYS A 235 7.73 12.63 -3.10
CA LYS A 235 8.34 13.68 -2.30
C LYS A 235 7.29 14.68 -1.83
N GLU A 236 7.39 15.07 -0.56
CA GLU A 236 6.53 16.12 0.03
C GLU A 236 6.66 17.48 -0.69
N THR A 237 7.73 17.70 -1.44
CA THR A 237 8.02 18.94 -2.19
C THR A 237 7.39 18.97 -3.58
N SER A 238 6.61 17.96 -3.95
CA SER A 238 6.04 17.83 -5.29
C SER A 238 4.76 18.64 -5.42
N ALA A 239 4.62 19.35 -6.55
CA ALA A 239 3.44 20.14 -6.84
C ALA A 239 2.36 19.19 -7.40
N ILE A 240 1.51 18.66 -6.52
CA ILE A 240 0.44 17.74 -6.90
C ILE A 240 -0.91 18.46 -6.90
N LEU A 241 -1.55 18.44 -8.06
CA LEU A 241 -2.90 18.93 -8.28
C LEU A 241 -3.83 17.73 -8.41
N ILE A 242 -4.97 17.80 -7.72
CA ILE A 242 -6.01 16.78 -7.75
C ILE A 242 -7.24 17.37 -8.43
N LEU A 243 -7.79 16.67 -9.41
CA LEU A 243 -9.03 17.03 -10.10
C LEU A 243 -10.07 15.92 -9.91
N ALA A 244 -11.13 16.23 -9.16
CA ALA A 244 -12.21 15.29 -8.92
C ALA A 244 -13.20 15.22 -10.11
N ALA A 245 -14.01 14.17 -10.13
CA ALA A 245 -15.02 13.96 -11.18
C ALA A 245 -16.07 15.10 -11.25
N ASP A 246 -16.29 15.83 -10.15
CA ASP A 246 -17.18 17.00 -10.09
C ASP A 246 -16.55 18.31 -10.60
N GLY A 247 -15.30 18.24 -11.10
CA GLY A 247 -14.57 19.38 -11.64
C GLY A 247 -13.97 20.30 -10.57
N LYS A 248 -13.99 19.91 -9.29
CA LYS A 248 -13.32 20.66 -8.23
C LYS A 248 -11.82 20.36 -8.23
N TYR A 249 -11.06 21.40 -7.95
CA TYR A 249 -9.61 21.32 -7.81
C TYR A 249 -9.25 21.24 -6.34
N TYR A 250 -8.35 20.33 -6.04
CA TYR A 250 -7.68 20.25 -4.75
C TYR A 250 -6.19 20.35 -4.99
N LEU A 251 -5.50 21.06 -4.11
CA LEU A 251 -4.07 21.18 -4.15
C LEU A 251 -3.57 20.40 -2.95
N GLU A 252 -2.74 19.39 -3.18
CA GLU A 252 -2.22 18.56 -2.10
C GLU A 252 -1.27 19.44 -1.28
N ARG A 253 -1.83 20.11 -0.26
CA ARG A 253 -1.09 21.01 0.62
C ARG A 253 -0.53 20.18 1.77
N LYS A 254 0.74 20.44 2.10
CA LYS A 254 1.38 20.05 3.35
C LYS A 254 0.39 20.20 4.52
N LYS A 255 0.16 19.13 5.30
CA LYS A 255 -0.56 19.21 6.59
C LYS A 255 0.11 20.29 7.44
N SER A 256 -0.52 21.45 7.57
CA SER A 256 -0.01 22.56 8.37
C SER A 256 -0.42 22.48 9.84
N SER A 257 -1.27 21.52 10.23
CA SER A 257 -1.65 21.29 11.62
C SER A 257 -1.69 19.79 11.96
N PRO A 258 -1.14 19.39 13.13
CA PRO A 258 -1.24 18.03 13.67
C PRO A 258 -2.68 17.51 13.83
N ASP A 259 -3.70 18.36 13.95
CA ASP A 259 -5.04 17.93 14.39
C ASP A 259 -5.96 17.38 13.29
N ASP A 260 -5.55 17.41 12.01
CA ASP A 260 -6.43 17.02 10.90
C ASP A 260 -6.25 15.54 10.48
N THR A 261 -7.28 14.76 10.81
CA THR A 261 -7.37 13.30 10.57
C THR A 261 -7.81 12.93 9.15
N ALA A 262 -8.19 13.92 8.35
CA ALA A 262 -8.32 13.83 6.90
C ALA A 262 -7.35 14.84 6.27
N PRO A 263 -6.82 14.64 5.05
CA PRO A 263 -6.37 15.79 4.29
C PRO A 263 -7.59 16.71 4.19
N THR A 264 -7.56 17.85 4.88
CA THR A 264 -8.62 18.85 4.76
C THR A 264 -8.41 19.55 3.43
N GLU A 265 -8.80 18.82 2.40
CA GLU A 265 -8.77 19.22 1.01
C GLU A 265 -9.88 20.25 0.83
N THR A 266 -9.60 21.45 1.34
CA THR A 266 -10.41 22.60 1.00
C THR A 266 -10.29 22.78 -0.51
N PRO A 267 -11.42 22.75 -1.24
CA PRO A 267 -11.41 22.95 -2.67
C PRO A 267 -10.76 24.32 -2.93
N VAL A 268 -9.76 24.34 -3.80
CA VAL A 268 -9.10 25.57 -4.21
C VAL A 268 -9.94 26.19 -5.30
N SER A 269 -10.34 27.44 -5.11
CA SER A 269 -11.04 28.20 -6.13
C SER A 269 -10.14 28.39 -7.36
N LYS A 270 -10.74 28.50 -8.55
CA LYS A 270 -9.98 28.66 -9.80
C LYS A 270 -9.10 29.91 -9.78
N GLU A 271 -9.53 30.92 -9.05
CA GLU A 271 -8.88 32.22 -8.92
C GLU A 271 -7.65 32.17 -8.01
N GLU A 272 -7.64 31.31 -6.99
CA GLU A 272 -6.50 31.13 -6.08
C GLU A 272 -5.42 30.20 -6.64
N LEU A 273 -5.77 29.35 -7.59
CA LEU A 273 -4.91 28.29 -8.11
C LEU A 273 -3.58 28.81 -8.70
N PRO A 274 -3.55 29.85 -9.57
CA PRO A 274 -2.31 30.34 -10.16
C PRO A 274 -1.33 30.88 -9.10
N GLY A 275 -1.86 31.60 -8.10
CA GLY A 275 -1.05 32.15 -7.01
C GLY A 275 -0.40 31.06 -6.18
N ARG A 276 -1.15 30.02 -5.83
CA ARG A 276 -0.61 28.87 -5.07
C ARG A 276 0.40 28.06 -5.89
N LEU A 277 0.13 27.87 -7.18
CA LEU A 277 1.03 27.12 -8.07
C LEU A 277 2.37 27.83 -8.24
N LYS A 278 2.36 29.16 -8.39
CA LYS A 278 3.58 29.97 -8.45
C LYS A 278 4.45 29.81 -7.20
N MET A 279 3.83 29.81 -6.01
CA MET A 279 4.56 29.58 -4.74
C MET A 279 5.21 28.20 -4.66
N LEU A 280 4.54 27.14 -5.15
CA LEU A 280 5.07 25.77 -5.11
C LEU A 280 6.28 25.54 -6.04
N ILE A 281 6.42 26.38 -7.06
CA ILE A 281 7.38 26.17 -8.16
C ILE A 281 8.51 27.21 -8.13
N GLN A 282 8.35 28.30 -7.37
CA GLN A 282 9.30 29.40 -7.29
C GLN A 282 10.73 28.97 -6.96
N ASP A 283 10.89 27.97 -6.07
CA ASP A 283 12.21 27.49 -5.63
C ASP A 283 12.82 26.43 -6.57
N LYS A 284 12.13 26.07 -7.66
CA LYS A 284 12.58 25.04 -8.61
C LYS A 284 13.20 25.67 -9.87
N PRO A 285 14.34 25.14 -10.35
CA PRO A 285 14.93 25.59 -11.59
C PRO A 285 14.01 25.20 -12.77
N PRO A 286 14.00 25.97 -13.88
CA PRO A 286 13.03 25.82 -14.98
C PRO A 286 12.92 24.39 -15.53
N ASP A 287 14.05 23.69 -15.66
CA ASP A 287 14.14 22.32 -16.18
C ASP A 287 13.43 21.27 -15.30
N LYS A 288 13.27 21.57 -13.99
CA LYS A 288 12.65 20.70 -12.97
C LYS A 288 11.26 21.18 -12.54
N ARG A 289 10.69 22.17 -13.20
CA ARG A 289 9.31 22.64 -12.94
C ARG A 289 8.32 21.66 -13.55
N ILE A 290 7.98 20.63 -12.81
CA ILE A 290 6.94 19.66 -13.19
C ILE A 290 5.80 19.75 -12.21
N VAL A 291 4.58 19.85 -12.76
CA VAL A 291 3.33 19.79 -12.00
C VAL A 291 2.70 18.43 -12.23
N TYR A 292 2.40 17.71 -11.15
CA TYR A 292 1.76 16.41 -11.20
C TYR A 292 0.25 16.56 -11.13
N LEU A 293 -0.47 15.92 -12.04
CA LEU A 293 -1.93 15.92 -12.07
C LEU A 293 -2.48 14.53 -11.74
N LYS A 294 -3.12 14.43 -10.58
CA LYS A 294 -4.00 13.31 -10.18
C LYS A 294 -5.43 13.67 -10.57
N ALA A 295 -5.95 13.14 -11.67
CA ALA A 295 -7.32 13.40 -12.08
C ALA A 295 -8.15 12.13 -12.10
N ASP A 296 -9.42 12.26 -11.71
CA ASP A 296 -10.38 11.15 -11.77
C ASP A 296 -10.57 10.72 -13.23
N ALA A 297 -10.60 9.40 -13.46
CA ALA A 297 -10.75 8.81 -14.79
C ALA A 297 -12.05 9.25 -15.47
N ASP A 298 -13.09 9.58 -14.70
CA ASP A 298 -14.37 10.06 -15.19
C ASP A 298 -14.44 11.60 -15.31
N ALA A 299 -13.41 12.33 -14.89
CA ALA A 299 -13.35 13.78 -15.07
C ALA A 299 -13.35 14.15 -16.57
N SER A 300 -13.92 15.31 -16.90
CA SER A 300 -13.96 15.81 -18.28
C SER A 300 -12.58 16.29 -18.75
N ALA A 301 -12.22 15.96 -19.99
CA ALA A 301 -11.01 16.44 -20.64
C ALA A 301 -10.98 17.97 -20.74
N ASP A 302 -12.12 18.64 -20.91
CA ASP A 302 -12.22 20.11 -20.90
C ASP A 302 -11.73 20.71 -19.55
N ALA A 303 -12.10 20.11 -18.42
CA ALA A 303 -11.64 20.56 -17.12
C ALA A 303 -10.11 20.41 -16.98
N VAL A 304 -9.54 19.33 -17.52
CA VAL A 304 -8.10 19.08 -17.57
C VAL A 304 -7.38 20.09 -18.48
N LEU A 305 -7.95 20.39 -19.65
CA LEU A 305 -7.37 21.37 -20.58
C LEU A 305 -7.37 22.79 -19.98
N LYS A 306 -8.44 23.19 -19.29
CA LYS A 306 -8.50 24.47 -18.54
C LYS A 306 -7.44 24.52 -17.43
N LEU A 307 -7.21 23.39 -16.76
CA LEU A 307 -6.16 23.28 -15.76
C LEU A 307 -4.76 23.43 -16.39
N PHE A 308 -4.52 22.78 -17.52
CA PHE A 308 -3.26 22.93 -18.26
C PHE A 308 -3.03 24.37 -18.73
N GLN A 309 -4.07 25.09 -19.17
CA GLN A 309 -3.96 26.52 -19.47
C GLN A 309 -3.51 27.31 -18.25
N THR A 310 -4.07 27.01 -17.07
CA THR A 310 -3.69 27.65 -15.80
C THR A 310 -2.24 27.35 -15.41
N ILE A 311 -1.78 26.11 -15.63
CA ILE A 311 -0.38 25.70 -15.41
C ILE A 311 0.56 26.41 -16.38
N ARG A 312 0.20 26.47 -17.66
CA ARG A 312 0.94 27.24 -18.67
C ARG A 312 1.01 28.72 -18.27
N ASP A 313 -0.03 29.25 -17.65
CA ASP A 313 -0.08 30.66 -17.29
C ASP A 313 0.94 31.09 -16.25
N VAL A 314 1.39 30.15 -15.42
CA VAL A 314 2.45 30.35 -14.42
C VAL A 314 3.85 29.95 -14.91
N ASP A 315 4.05 29.87 -16.23
CA ASP A 315 5.35 29.59 -16.87
C ASP A 315 5.89 28.18 -16.53
N VAL A 316 4.99 27.20 -16.63
CA VAL A 316 5.29 25.77 -16.50
C VAL A 316 4.86 25.07 -17.78
N ASP A 317 5.80 24.38 -18.41
CA ASP A 317 5.62 23.69 -19.69
C ASP A 317 5.53 22.17 -19.55
N LYS A 318 5.82 21.60 -18.38
CA LYS A 318 5.78 20.14 -18.15
C LYS A 318 4.72 19.74 -17.12
N VAL A 319 3.89 18.76 -17.51
CA VAL A 319 2.90 18.16 -16.63
C VAL A 319 3.10 16.65 -16.57
N GLY A 320 3.12 16.10 -15.36
CA GLY A 320 3.14 14.65 -15.11
C GLY A 320 1.72 14.14 -14.83
N LEU A 321 1.12 13.43 -15.78
CA LEU A 321 -0.18 12.79 -15.61
C LEU A 321 -0.02 11.55 -14.73
N VAL A 322 -0.57 11.57 -13.53
CA VAL A 322 -0.41 10.49 -12.54
C VAL A 322 -1.36 9.35 -12.84
N VAL A 323 -0.83 8.14 -12.89
CA VAL A 323 -1.55 6.92 -13.31
C VAL A 323 -1.06 5.68 -12.55
N TYR A 324 -1.80 4.58 -12.63
CA TYR A 324 -1.36 3.29 -12.11
C TYR A 324 -0.95 2.31 -13.23
N GLY A 325 0.17 1.64 -12.99
CA GLY A 325 0.66 0.56 -13.84
C GLY A 325 -0.20 -0.72 -13.75
N PRO A 326 0.12 -1.76 -14.53
CA PRO A 326 -0.51 -3.07 -14.36
C PRO A 326 -0.19 -3.67 -12.99
N THR A 327 -1.11 -4.47 -12.44
CA THR A 327 -0.83 -5.26 -11.24
C THR A 327 0.32 -6.23 -11.50
N THR A 328 1.27 -6.30 -10.56
CA THR A 328 2.39 -7.26 -10.64
C THR A 328 2.49 -8.05 -9.33
N PRO A 329 3.10 -9.24 -9.32
CA PRO A 329 3.31 -9.98 -8.07
C PRO A 329 4.06 -9.19 -6.99
N ASN A 330 4.91 -8.24 -7.42
CA ASN A 330 5.69 -7.37 -6.53
C ASN A 330 4.93 -6.11 -6.09
N ASP A 331 3.82 -5.78 -6.75
CA ASP A 331 2.96 -4.64 -6.44
C ASP A 331 1.48 -4.98 -6.78
N PRO A 332 0.86 -5.88 -6.00
CA PRO A 332 -0.51 -6.32 -6.26
C PRO A 332 -1.54 -5.20 -6.04
N SER A 333 -1.22 -4.25 -5.17
CA SER A 333 -2.10 -3.15 -4.79
C SER A 333 -1.85 -1.86 -5.59
N GLN A 334 -0.89 -1.86 -6.53
CA GLN A 334 -0.43 -0.69 -7.30
C GLN A 334 -0.13 0.52 -6.41
N LEU A 335 0.71 0.34 -5.39
CA LEU A 335 1.04 1.41 -4.44
C LEU A 335 1.96 2.47 -5.05
N TYR A 336 2.57 2.19 -6.20
CA TYR A 336 3.48 3.09 -6.88
C TYR A 336 2.79 3.78 -8.05
N PRO A 337 2.33 5.03 -7.88
CA PRO A 337 1.88 5.80 -9.01
C PRO A 337 3.04 6.02 -9.98
N LYS A 338 2.71 5.96 -11.26
CA LYS A 338 3.57 6.28 -12.38
C LYS A 338 3.11 7.59 -13.01
N ARG A 339 3.86 8.10 -13.99
CA ARG A 339 3.47 9.27 -14.75
C ARG A 339 3.62 9.12 -16.25
N PHE A 340 2.82 9.87 -16.99
CA PHE A 340 3.15 10.29 -18.34
C PHE A 340 3.57 11.76 -18.33
N GLU A 341 4.72 12.07 -18.91
CA GLU A 341 5.13 13.46 -19.11
C GLU A 341 4.50 14.00 -20.40
N VAL A 342 3.76 15.10 -20.28
CA VAL A 342 3.22 15.85 -21.40
C VAL A 342 3.73 17.28 -21.36
N LYS A 343 3.99 17.84 -22.55
CA LYS A 343 4.44 19.22 -22.72
C LYS A 343 3.29 20.13 -23.11
N LEU A 344 3.24 21.30 -22.48
CA LEU A 344 2.32 22.37 -22.79
C LEU A 344 2.96 23.29 -23.85
N PRO A 345 2.17 23.81 -24.80
CA PRO A 345 2.67 24.70 -25.83
C PRO A 345 3.05 26.04 -25.24
N GLU A 346 4.09 26.67 -25.79
CA GLU A 346 4.50 28.01 -25.43
C GLU A 346 3.36 29.02 -25.66
N LYS A 347 3.36 30.12 -24.90
CA LYS A 347 2.41 31.20 -25.14
C LYS A 347 2.74 31.85 -26.48
N PRO A 348 1.77 32.06 -27.38
CA PRO A 348 2.01 32.78 -28.61
C PRO A 348 2.55 34.17 -28.28
N ASP A 349 3.67 34.56 -28.88
CA ASP A 349 4.13 35.94 -28.83
C ASP A 349 3.23 36.75 -29.78
N PRO A 350 2.43 37.72 -29.28
CA PRO A 350 1.55 38.53 -30.11
C PRO A 350 2.31 39.39 -31.14
N ALA A 351 3.62 39.60 -30.94
CA ALA A 351 4.48 40.32 -31.89
C ALA A 351 5.14 39.39 -32.92
N ALA A 352 5.10 38.07 -32.73
CA ALA A 352 5.67 37.12 -33.67
C ALA A 352 4.74 36.88 -34.88
N THR A 353 5.35 36.74 -36.05
CA THR A 353 4.61 36.30 -37.24
C THR A 353 4.12 34.86 -37.01
N PRO A 354 2.87 34.53 -37.42
CA PRO A 354 2.35 33.18 -37.24
C PRO A 354 3.32 32.19 -37.90
N PRO A 355 3.78 31.18 -37.15
CA PRO A 355 4.77 30.23 -37.67
C PRO A 355 4.19 29.52 -38.89
N LYS A 356 5.02 29.36 -39.92
CA LYS A 356 4.63 28.61 -41.12
C LYS A 356 4.23 27.19 -40.71
N PRO A 357 3.09 26.64 -41.16
CA PRO A 357 2.69 25.29 -40.83
C PRO A 357 3.78 24.28 -41.20
N ASN A 358 4.20 23.46 -40.24
CA ASN A 358 5.17 22.41 -40.48
C ASN A 358 4.44 21.17 -41.06
N PRO A 359 4.74 20.75 -42.30
CA PRO A 359 4.06 19.61 -42.94
C PRO A 359 4.31 18.27 -42.23
N ASN A 360 5.34 18.19 -41.37
CA ASN A 360 5.66 17.00 -40.57
C ASN A 360 4.94 16.97 -39.21
N THR A 361 4.05 17.92 -38.92
CA THR A 361 3.30 17.94 -37.67
C THR A 361 2.38 16.72 -37.60
N LEU A 362 2.43 15.97 -36.50
CA LEU A 362 1.52 14.86 -36.23
C LEU A 362 0.55 15.27 -35.13
N ILE A 363 -0.74 15.24 -35.43
CA ILE A 363 -1.82 15.57 -34.51
C ILE A 363 -2.72 14.35 -34.37
N ALA A 364 -2.75 13.79 -33.16
CA ALA A 364 -3.65 12.72 -32.80
C ALA A 364 -4.91 13.29 -32.14
N PHE A 365 -6.05 13.05 -32.78
CA PHE A 365 -7.36 13.49 -32.33
C PHE A 365 -8.07 12.37 -31.57
N LEU A 366 -8.69 12.72 -30.44
CA LEU A 366 -9.67 11.86 -29.77
C LEU A 366 -11.02 12.56 -29.84
N LYS A 367 -11.94 11.98 -30.60
CA LYS A 367 -13.29 12.51 -30.81
C LYS A 367 -14.22 12.11 -29.64
N PRO A 368 -15.35 12.82 -29.43
CA PRO A 368 -16.30 12.52 -28.36
C PRO A 368 -16.86 11.08 -28.40
N ASP A 369 -16.95 10.48 -29.59
CA ASP A 369 -17.39 9.09 -29.79
C ASP A 369 -16.28 8.05 -29.53
N GLY A 370 -15.13 8.47 -29.00
CA GLY A 370 -13.98 7.63 -28.74
C GLY A 370 -13.20 7.23 -29.99
N LYS A 371 -13.52 7.79 -31.17
CA LYS A 371 -12.75 7.54 -32.39
C LYS A 371 -11.44 8.29 -32.38
N LEU A 372 -10.43 7.64 -32.96
CA LEU A 372 -9.09 8.18 -33.13
C LEU A 372 -8.88 8.64 -34.57
N ALA A 373 -8.13 9.72 -34.74
CA ALA A 373 -7.62 10.13 -36.05
C ALA A 373 -6.20 10.68 -35.94
N LEU A 374 -5.42 10.54 -37.00
CA LEU A 374 -4.08 11.12 -37.14
C LEU A 374 -4.09 12.05 -38.35
N ASN A 375 -3.87 13.35 -38.17
CA ASN A 375 -3.87 14.34 -39.26
C ASN A 375 -5.08 14.23 -40.21
N GLN A 376 -6.27 13.89 -39.68
CA GLN A 376 -7.55 13.62 -40.38
C GLN A 376 -7.81 12.15 -40.78
N ASP A 377 -6.80 11.30 -40.87
CA ASP A 377 -6.98 9.89 -41.21
C ASP A 377 -7.55 9.09 -40.04
N GLY A 378 -8.61 8.31 -40.27
CA GLY A 378 -9.25 7.50 -39.23
C GLY A 378 -8.37 6.35 -38.73
N MET A 379 -8.13 6.31 -37.42
CA MET A 379 -7.21 5.36 -36.75
C MET A 379 -7.90 4.38 -35.79
N GLY A 380 -9.20 4.14 -35.96
CA GLY A 380 -9.95 3.21 -35.11
C GLY A 380 -10.56 3.91 -33.89
N THR A 381 -10.54 3.25 -32.74
CA THR A 381 -11.14 3.73 -31.50
C THR A 381 -10.16 3.67 -30.35
N ILE A 382 -10.44 4.39 -29.27
CA ILE A 382 -9.59 4.41 -28.07
C ILE A 382 -9.50 3.05 -27.37
N SER A 383 -10.50 2.18 -27.56
CA SER A 383 -10.48 0.80 -27.06
C SER A 383 -9.58 -0.13 -27.86
N ASP A 384 -9.29 0.21 -29.12
CA ASP A 384 -8.35 -0.52 -29.99
C ASP A 384 -7.43 0.47 -30.72
N PRO A 385 -6.42 1.04 -30.01
CA PRO A 385 -5.51 2.02 -30.58
C PRO A 385 -4.43 1.40 -31.49
N GLY A 386 -4.47 0.08 -31.74
CA GLY A 386 -3.40 -0.64 -32.43
C GLY A 386 -3.07 -0.06 -33.81
N LYS A 387 -4.09 0.40 -34.55
CA LYS A 387 -3.89 1.06 -35.86
C LYS A 387 -3.14 2.39 -35.73
N LEU A 388 -3.47 3.22 -34.73
CA LEU A 388 -2.77 4.47 -34.45
C LEU A 388 -1.30 4.20 -34.10
N THR A 389 -1.06 3.28 -33.15
CA THR A 389 0.28 2.95 -32.67
C THR A 389 1.16 2.40 -33.80
N ALA A 390 0.64 1.48 -34.61
CA ALA A 390 1.36 0.93 -35.75
C ALA A 390 1.72 2.00 -36.78
N LYS A 391 0.78 2.92 -37.09
CA LYS A 391 1.03 3.98 -38.06
C LYS A 391 2.07 4.98 -37.59
N LEU A 392 2.02 5.38 -36.31
CA LEU A 392 3.02 6.27 -35.72
C LEU A 392 4.41 5.62 -35.71
N ALA A 393 4.51 4.34 -35.33
CA ALA A 393 5.77 3.61 -35.35
C ALA A 393 6.37 3.52 -36.76
N GLU A 394 5.53 3.29 -37.78
CA GLU A 394 5.93 3.32 -39.19
C GLU A 394 6.51 4.70 -39.59
N ILE A 395 5.79 5.78 -39.24
CA ILE A 395 6.22 7.16 -39.54
C ILE A 395 7.55 7.48 -38.85
N PHE A 396 7.71 7.10 -37.58
CA PHE A 396 8.95 7.35 -36.85
C PHE A 396 10.13 6.59 -37.44
N LYS A 397 9.93 5.33 -37.84
CA LYS A 397 10.96 4.54 -38.53
C LYS A 397 11.32 5.15 -39.89
N TYR A 398 10.33 5.64 -40.64
CA TYR A 398 10.57 6.36 -41.88
C TYR A 398 11.41 7.63 -41.64
N ARG A 399 11.06 8.43 -40.63
CA ARG A 399 11.80 9.65 -40.27
C ARG A 399 13.23 9.35 -39.85
N GLU A 400 13.43 8.29 -39.09
CA GLU A 400 14.75 7.81 -38.68
C GLU A 400 15.61 7.39 -39.87
N ASN A 401 15.06 6.59 -40.79
CA ASN A 401 15.78 6.15 -41.99
C ASN A 401 16.13 7.30 -42.95
N ASN A 402 15.34 8.37 -42.95
CA ASN A 402 15.53 9.52 -43.86
C ASN A 402 16.18 10.74 -43.19
N GLY A 403 16.58 10.63 -41.91
CA GLY A 403 17.19 11.74 -41.19
C GLY A 403 16.29 12.97 -41.06
N ILE A 404 14.99 12.77 -40.79
CA ILE A 404 14.06 13.87 -40.53
C ILE A 404 14.20 14.27 -39.06
N PHE A 405 14.97 15.34 -38.82
CA PHE A 405 15.26 15.86 -37.49
C PHE A 405 14.28 16.95 -37.06
N ARG A 406 14.07 17.09 -35.75
CA ARG A 406 13.35 18.22 -35.17
C ARG A 406 14.16 19.50 -35.34
N GLU A 407 13.49 20.58 -35.73
CA GLU A 407 14.10 21.89 -35.95
C GLU A 407 14.94 22.34 -34.74
N GLY A 408 16.17 22.77 -35.01
CA GLY A 408 17.10 23.23 -33.96
C GLY A 408 17.72 22.12 -33.10
N THR A 409 17.51 20.85 -33.43
CA THR A 409 18.05 19.71 -32.68
C THR A 409 18.62 18.63 -33.60
N ASN A 410 19.41 17.71 -33.03
CA ASN A 410 19.88 16.49 -33.71
C ASN A 410 19.02 15.26 -33.39
N GLU A 411 17.79 15.47 -32.90
CA GLU A 411 16.86 14.40 -32.54
C GLU A 411 15.91 14.11 -33.70
N ILE A 412 15.57 12.84 -33.92
CA ILE A 412 14.55 12.46 -34.91
C ILE A 412 13.20 13.06 -34.51
N GLU A 413 12.48 13.61 -35.49
CA GLU A 413 11.19 14.24 -35.27
C GLU A 413 10.12 13.20 -34.90
N LYS A 414 9.95 12.93 -33.60
CA LYS A 414 8.95 12.00 -33.04
C LYS A 414 7.87 12.72 -32.22
N THR A 415 7.72 14.03 -32.41
CA THR A 415 6.75 14.82 -31.67
C THR A 415 5.34 14.52 -32.14
N VAL A 416 4.43 14.28 -31.20
CA VAL A 416 3.00 14.10 -31.47
C VAL A 416 2.22 15.06 -30.59
N PHE A 417 1.33 15.84 -31.21
CA PHE A 417 0.40 16.71 -30.54
C PHE A 417 -0.92 15.99 -30.31
N LEU A 418 -1.47 16.10 -29.11
CA LEU A 418 -2.75 15.51 -28.74
C LEU A 418 -3.82 16.58 -28.73
N LYS A 419 -4.94 16.27 -29.37
CA LYS A 419 -6.14 17.11 -29.39
C LYS A 419 -7.36 16.29 -28.96
N PRO A 420 -7.60 16.15 -27.64
CA PRO A 420 -8.80 15.50 -27.14
C PRO A 420 -9.99 16.45 -27.24
N ALA A 421 -11.15 15.94 -27.66
CA ALA A 421 -12.38 16.71 -27.56
C ALA A 421 -12.76 16.91 -26.07
N GLY A 422 -13.20 18.12 -25.71
CA GLY A 422 -13.49 18.48 -24.32
C GLY A 422 -14.53 17.58 -23.61
N GLU A 423 -15.44 16.97 -24.38
CA GLU A 423 -16.47 16.04 -23.90
C GLU A 423 -15.92 14.65 -23.55
N CYS A 424 -14.68 14.33 -23.93
CA CYS A 424 -14.07 13.05 -23.61
C CYS A 424 -13.76 12.93 -22.12
N LYS A 425 -13.67 11.69 -21.64
CA LYS A 425 -13.20 11.40 -20.28
C LYS A 425 -11.68 11.51 -20.19
N TYR A 426 -11.17 11.92 -19.03
CA TYR A 426 -9.76 11.96 -18.73
C TYR A 426 -9.10 10.58 -18.89
N GLY A 427 -9.78 9.51 -18.46
CA GLY A 427 -9.28 8.14 -18.64
C GLY A 427 -9.02 7.78 -20.10
N ASP A 428 -9.86 8.24 -21.02
CA ASP A 428 -9.67 8.00 -22.46
C ASP A 428 -8.59 8.90 -23.07
N PHE A 429 -8.47 10.14 -22.58
CA PHE A 429 -7.34 11.00 -22.92
C PHE A 429 -6.01 10.38 -22.49
N VAL A 430 -5.92 9.82 -21.29
CA VAL A 430 -4.70 9.17 -20.80
C VAL A 430 -4.37 7.90 -21.59
N LYS A 431 -5.36 7.11 -22.01
CA LYS A 431 -5.14 5.98 -22.94
C LYS A 431 -4.58 6.45 -24.29
N LEU A 432 -4.99 7.62 -24.78
CA LEU A 432 -4.41 8.19 -26.00
C LEU A 432 -2.93 8.52 -25.79
N VAL A 433 -2.59 9.14 -24.65
CA VAL A 433 -1.20 9.41 -24.26
C VAL A 433 -0.39 8.10 -24.22
N GLU A 434 -0.93 7.04 -23.61
CA GLU A 434 -0.28 5.73 -23.60
C GLU A 434 -0.08 5.18 -25.03
N ALA A 435 -1.10 5.24 -25.88
CA ALA A 435 -1.04 4.72 -27.24
C ALA A 435 0.05 5.38 -28.08
N VAL A 436 0.21 6.69 -27.98
CA VAL A 436 1.26 7.43 -28.70
C VAL A 436 2.64 7.22 -28.06
N ARG A 437 2.74 7.16 -26.72
CA ARG A 437 4.00 6.86 -26.01
C ARG A 437 4.51 5.47 -26.39
N THR A 438 3.61 4.48 -26.45
CA THR A 438 3.90 3.11 -26.86
C THR A 438 4.43 3.03 -28.30
N ALA A 439 4.02 3.95 -29.17
CA ALA A 439 4.56 4.06 -30.53
C ALA A 439 5.98 4.63 -30.58
N GLY A 440 6.50 5.19 -29.48
CA GLY A 440 7.79 5.85 -29.40
C GLY A 440 7.73 7.38 -29.55
N ALA A 441 6.58 8.00 -29.31
CA ALA A 441 6.44 9.45 -29.36
C ALA A 441 7.20 10.11 -28.19
N GLU A 442 8.07 11.08 -28.52
CA GLU A 442 8.82 11.87 -27.55
C GLU A 442 9.31 13.20 -28.18
N PRO A 443 8.88 14.37 -27.66
CA PRO A 443 7.90 14.58 -26.59
C PRO A 443 6.45 14.45 -27.07
N ILE A 444 5.52 14.40 -26.12
CA ILE A 444 4.08 14.43 -26.36
C ILE A 444 3.58 15.83 -26.00
N GLY A 445 3.07 16.57 -26.99
CA GLY A 445 2.53 17.91 -26.82
C GLY A 445 1.01 17.91 -26.67
N ILE A 446 0.44 18.90 -25.98
CA ILE A 446 -1.01 19.12 -25.92
C ILE A 446 -1.38 20.32 -26.78
N GLN A 447 -2.44 20.21 -27.58
CA GLN A 447 -2.99 21.35 -28.32
C GLN A 447 -4.27 21.83 -27.64
N PHE A 448 -4.32 23.13 -27.33
CA PHE A 448 -5.55 23.80 -26.89
C PHE A 448 -6.33 24.29 -28.11
N ASP A 449 -7.64 24.04 -28.15
CA ASP A 449 -8.57 24.80 -29.01
C ASP A 449 -8.71 26.23 -28.44
N ASP A 450 -8.77 27.35 -29.16
CA ASP A 450 -8.69 27.67 -30.59
C ASP A 450 -7.36 28.39 -30.89
N LEU A 451 -6.43 27.75 -31.60
CA LEU A 451 -5.54 28.52 -32.49
C LEU A 451 -6.33 28.70 -33.80
N PRO A 452 -6.45 29.91 -34.35
CA PRO A 452 -7.28 30.15 -35.52
C PRO A 452 -6.94 29.14 -36.60
N GLU A 453 -7.95 28.41 -37.09
CA GLU A 453 -7.83 27.58 -38.28
C GLU A 453 -7.27 28.46 -39.40
N VAL A 454 -5.97 28.37 -39.65
CA VAL A 454 -5.42 28.82 -40.92
C VAL A 454 -5.97 27.82 -41.92
N LYS A 455 -7.10 28.18 -42.53
CA LYS A 455 -7.67 27.48 -43.68
C LYS A 455 -6.54 27.27 -44.68
N VAL A 456 -6.09 26.03 -44.81
CA VAL A 456 -5.26 25.63 -45.94
C VAL A 456 -6.18 25.67 -47.15
N VAL A 457 -6.14 26.80 -47.87
CA VAL A 457 -6.70 26.88 -49.22
C VAL A 457 -5.80 25.99 -50.08
N LEU A 458 -6.34 24.85 -50.50
CA LEU A 458 -5.71 23.93 -51.44
C LEU A 458 -5.54 24.58 -52.82
#